data_AF-A0ABD3ZJ12-F1
#
_entry.id   AF-A0ABD3ZJ12-F1
#
_cell.length_a   1.000
_cell.length_b   1.000
_cell.length_c   1.000
_cell.angle_alpha   90.00
_cell.angle_beta   90.00
_cell.angle_gamma   90.00
#
_symmetry.space_group_name_H-M   'P 1'
#
loop_
_entity.id
_entity.type
_entity.pdbx_description
1 polymer ?
#
loop_
_entity_poly.entity_id
_entity_poly.type
_entity_poly.pdbx_seq_one_letter_code
_entity_poly.pdbx_strand_id
1 'polypeptide(L)'
;MNGFYEKQNEPHMLKLLAGQRQIYSDVKAILMKSFCAGVVMPSVLSFIFFVMSFYPGYTAPWVKTLLTIYGLAFFIINHFILEHISNCKKKAARIQEEYDTRLFDMEWNDILAGKKTPISECMEYAQRYLDSEGNKNIRDWYLNSPLKVPSLLMVLLCQSKNMSWDANLKRKTSMLLSIVLTVNILMFAITLIFANPTFLEFIAFVAIVLPTYQFYYRYVSENKKSVARADELRLVIENTLREAAETLKFDQKKILKTTRSIQDQIFSYRASGNPVPDFIHKRSRVKDEERYDRIFQEYAAQLDTVESVPS
;
A
#
# COMPACT_ATOMS: atom_id res chain seq x y z
N MET A 1 3.21 -27.30 18.22
CA MET A 1 3.61 -25.87 18.07
C MET A 1 3.65 -25.55 16.59
N ASN A 2 3.20 -24.36 16.18
CA ASN A 2 3.35 -23.92 14.78
C ASN A 2 4.84 -23.59 14.53
N GLY A 3 5.40 -24.06 13.40
CA GLY A 3 6.81 -23.80 13.02
C GLY A 3 7.00 -22.50 12.24
N PHE A 4 6.08 -21.54 12.39
CA PHE A 4 6.05 -20.35 11.54
C PHE A 4 7.17 -19.37 11.85
N TYR A 5 7.65 -19.32 13.09
CA TYR A 5 8.72 -18.41 13.51
C TYR A 5 10.05 -18.75 12.83
N GLU A 6 10.37 -20.02 12.71
CA GLU A 6 11.55 -20.51 12.02
C GLU A 6 11.36 -20.43 10.51
N LYS A 7 10.20 -20.89 10.00
CA LYS A 7 9.89 -20.96 8.56
C LYS A 7 9.92 -19.60 7.88
N GLN A 8 9.40 -18.53 8.50
CA GLN A 8 9.44 -17.17 7.92
C GLN A 8 10.87 -16.66 7.69
N ASN A 9 11.82 -17.16 8.48
CA ASN A 9 13.22 -16.70 8.49
C ASN A 9 14.14 -17.58 7.64
N GLU A 10 13.61 -18.61 6.97
CA GLU A 10 14.38 -19.44 6.05
C GLU A 10 14.96 -18.61 4.89
N PRO A 11 16.18 -18.93 4.41
CA PRO A 11 16.84 -18.13 3.38
C PRO A 11 16.02 -17.93 2.11
N HIS A 12 15.27 -18.95 1.68
CA HIS A 12 14.44 -18.87 0.49
C HIS A 12 13.20 -17.98 0.70
N MET A 13 12.64 -17.96 1.91
CA MET A 13 11.49 -17.13 2.30
C MET A 13 11.90 -15.65 2.38
N LEU A 14 13.06 -15.37 2.96
CA LEU A 14 13.62 -14.02 2.99
C LEU A 14 13.87 -13.46 1.58
N LYS A 15 14.28 -14.30 0.62
CA LYS A 15 14.45 -13.86 -0.78
C LYS A 15 13.13 -13.48 -1.44
N LEU A 16 12.03 -14.19 -1.14
CA LEU A 16 10.70 -13.78 -1.63
C LEU A 16 10.31 -12.40 -1.07
N LEU A 17 10.51 -12.17 0.24
CA LEU A 17 10.26 -10.87 0.86
C LEU A 17 11.16 -9.76 0.28
N ALA A 18 12.44 -10.04 0.06
CA ALA A 18 13.36 -9.11 -0.57
C ALA A 18 12.91 -8.74 -1.99
N GLY A 19 12.54 -9.74 -2.80
CA GLY A 19 12.10 -9.53 -4.19
C GLY A 19 10.86 -8.64 -4.30
N GLN A 20 9.81 -8.92 -3.53
CA GLN A 20 8.62 -8.06 -3.54
C GLN A 20 8.90 -6.65 -2.99
N ARG A 21 9.75 -6.52 -1.95
CA ARG A 21 10.11 -5.20 -1.41
C ARG A 21 10.81 -4.35 -2.46
N GLN A 22 11.76 -4.92 -3.20
CA GLN A 22 12.44 -4.19 -4.28
C GLN A 22 11.45 -3.67 -5.32
N ILE A 23 10.54 -4.52 -5.80
CA ILE A 23 9.58 -4.13 -6.82
C ILE A 23 8.65 -3.03 -6.30
N TYR A 24 8.18 -3.10 -5.05
CA TYR A 24 7.38 -2.02 -4.47
C TYR A 24 8.17 -0.73 -4.29
N SER A 25 9.45 -0.79 -3.93
CA SER A 25 10.32 0.39 -3.86
C SER A 25 10.53 1.01 -5.25
N ASP A 26 10.76 0.20 -6.28
CA ASP A 26 10.85 0.66 -7.68
C ASP A 26 9.53 1.35 -8.11
N VAL A 27 8.38 0.75 -7.81
CA VAL A 27 7.05 1.35 -8.07
C VAL A 27 6.89 2.70 -7.37
N LYS A 28 7.28 2.82 -6.10
CA LYS A 28 7.18 4.08 -5.35
C LYS A 28 8.10 5.16 -5.92
N ALA A 29 9.30 4.78 -6.36
CA ALA A 29 10.24 5.70 -6.99
C ALA A 29 9.71 6.21 -8.33
N ILE A 30 9.12 5.34 -9.16
CA ILE A 30 8.48 5.73 -10.42
C ILE A 30 7.30 6.67 -10.14
N LEU A 31 6.41 6.32 -9.19
CA LEU A 31 5.29 7.18 -8.80
C LEU A 31 5.75 8.57 -8.33
N MET A 32 6.81 8.65 -7.54
CA MET A 32 7.37 9.93 -7.10
C MET A 32 7.88 10.75 -8.29
N LYS A 33 8.63 10.14 -9.21
CA LYS A 33 9.11 10.80 -10.44
C LYS A 33 7.95 11.28 -11.31
N SER A 34 6.92 10.46 -11.51
CA SER A 34 5.71 10.84 -12.24
C SER A 34 4.95 11.97 -11.57
N PHE A 35 4.86 11.98 -10.23
CA PHE A 35 4.25 13.09 -9.50
C PHE A 35 5.04 14.39 -9.68
N CYS A 36 6.37 14.34 -9.59
CA CYS A 36 7.22 15.50 -9.83
C CYS A 36 7.07 16.03 -11.27
N ALA A 37 7.08 15.16 -12.28
CA ALA A 37 6.95 15.54 -13.68
C ALA A 37 5.52 15.99 -14.04
N GLY A 38 4.49 15.36 -13.48
CA GLY A 38 3.10 15.61 -13.84
C GLY A 38 2.39 16.70 -13.04
N VAL A 39 2.85 16.96 -11.81
CA VAL A 39 2.20 17.94 -10.92
C VAL A 39 3.18 19.07 -10.59
N VAL A 40 4.32 18.75 -9.98
CA VAL A 40 5.24 19.77 -9.45
C VAL A 40 5.81 20.64 -10.57
N MET A 41 6.35 20.04 -11.63
CA MET A 41 6.93 20.77 -12.76
C MET A 41 5.91 21.70 -13.45
N PRO A 42 4.71 21.24 -13.87
CA PRO A 42 3.68 22.13 -14.40
C PRO A 42 3.25 23.23 -13.44
N SER A 43 3.09 22.94 -12.14
CA SER A 43 2.72 23.96 -11.16
C SER A 43 3.79 25.05 -11.02
N VAL A 44 5.07 24.68 -10.95
CA VAL A 44 6.18 25.63 -10.88
C VAL A 44 6.27 26.46 -12.16
N LEU A 45 6.19 25.83 -13.33
CA LEU A 45 6.22 26.53 -14.62
C LEU A 45 5.01 27.47 -14.78
N SER A 46 3.83 27.06 -14.33
CA SER A 46 2.62 27.90 -14.35
C SER A 46 2.75 29.10 -13.42
N PHE A 47 3.35 28.90 -12.24
CA PHE A 47 3.62 29.98 -11.30
C PHE A 47 4.64 30.98 -11.85
N ILE A 48 5.74 30.49 -12.45
CA ILE A 48 6.72 31.36 -13.13
C ILE A 48 6.05 32.16 -14.24
N PHE A 49 5.20 31.52 -15.04
CA PHE A 49 4.46 32.19 -16.11
C PHE A 49 3.52 33.28 -15.57
N PHE A 50 2.81 33.00 -14.47
CA PHE A 50 1.96 33.98 -13.78
C PHE A 50 2.78 35.20 -13.31
N VAL A 51 3.93 34.99 -12.67
CA VAL A 51 4.81 36.10 -12.25
C VAL A 51 5.33 36.90 -13.45
N MET A 52 5.72 36.22 -14.54
CA MET A 52 6.16 36.90 -15.76
C MET A 52 5.06 37.75 -16.41
N SER A 53 3.77 37.42 -16.25
CA SER A 53 2.69 38.24 -16.81
C SER A 53 2.61 39.66 -16.24
N PHE A 54 3.18 39.92 -15.06
CA PHE A 54 3.35 41.28 -14.53
C PHE A 54 4.46 42.08 -15.23
N TYR A 55 5.28 41.43 -16.06
CA TYR A 55 6.40 42.02 -16.80
C TYR A 55 6.30 41.67 -18.30
N PRO A 56 5.35 42.28 -19.04
CA PRO A 56 4.99 41.88 -20.41
C PRO A 56 6.15 41.92 -21.41
N GLY A 57 7.18 42.74 -21.17
CA GLY A 57 8.37 42.84 -22.01
C GLY A 57 9.24 41.57 -22.03
N TYR A 58 9.04 40.64 -21.10
CA TYR A 58 9.84 39.41 -20.96
C TYR A 58 9.03 38.12 -21.18
N THR A 59 7.71 38.21 -21.41
CA THR A 59 6.87 37.04 -21.69
C THR A 59 7.02 36.59 -23.15
N ALA A 60 7.78 35.53 -23.37
CA ALA A 60 7.92 34.96 -24.70
C ALA A 60 6.68 34.10 -25.08
N PRO A 61 5.99 34.39 -26.21
CA PRO A 61 4.73 33.72 -26.57
C PRO A 61 4.83 32.18 -26.70
N TRP A 62 6.00 31.67 -27.07
CA TRP A 62 6.23 30.24 -27.30
C TRP A 62 6.23 29.40 -26.02
N VAL A 63 6.41 30.02 -24.84
CA VAL A 63 6.44 29.30 -23.55
C VAL A 63 5.11 28.62 -23.26
N LYS A 64 3.99 29.29 -23.55
CA LYS A 64 2.64 28.69 -23.41
C LYS A 64 2.50 27.45 -24.29
N THR A 65 2.90 27.55 -25.55
CA THR A 65 2.83 26.45 -26.51
C THR A 65 3.67 25.26 -26.05
N LEU A 66 4.89 25.48 -25.53
CA LEU A 66 5.72 24.40 -25.00
C LEU A 66 5.10 23.75 -23.75
N LEU A 67 4.50 24.52 -22.84
CA LEU A 67 3.79 23.97 -21.68
C LEU A 67 2.61 23.09 -22.10
N THR A 68 1.85 23.52 -23.11
CA THR A 68 0.74 22.74 -23.66
C THR A 68 1.23 21.44 -24.30
N ILE A 69 2.28 21.51 -25.12
CA ILE A 69 2.91 20.32 -25.75
C ILE A 69 3.44 19.38 -24.66
N TYR A 70 4.11 19.91 -23.63
CA TYR A 70 4.59 19.12 -22.49
C TYR A 70 3.45 18.40 -21.77
N GLY A 71 2.36 19.12 -21.45
CA GLY A 71 1.19 18.54 -20.77
C GLY A 71 0.57 17.41 -21.58
N LEU A 72 0.43 17.59 -22.90
CA LEU A 72 -0.11 16.56 -23.79
C LEU A 72 0.82 15.34 -23.89
N ALA A 73 2.12 15.57 -24.10
CA ALA A 73 3.11 14.49 -24.17
C ALA A 73 3.18 13.72 -22.84
N PHE A 74 3.21 14.42 -21.71
CA PHE A 74 3.22 13.80 -20.40
C PHE A 74 1.94 13.01 -20.12
N PHE A 75 0.77 13.51 -20.54
CA PHE A 75 -0.49 12.77 -20.39
C PHE A 75 -0.42 11.39 -21.07
N ILE A 76 0.11 11.33 -22.29
CA ILE A 76 0.30 10.07 -23.04
C ILE A 76 1.31 9.17 -22.33
N ILE A 77 2.49 9.71 -21.96
CA ILE A 77 3.55 8.95 -21.27
C ILE A 77 3.04 8.40 -19.93
N ASN A 78 2.28 9.20 -19.19
CA ASN A 78 1.75 8.82 -17.87
C ASN A 78 0.80 7.63 -17.94
N HIS A 79 0.05 7.46 -19.05
CA HIS A 79 -0.77 6.27 -19.26
C HIS A 79 0.07 4.99 -19.24
N PHE A 80 1.15 4.94 -20.02
CA PHE A 80 2.06 3.79 -20.07
C PHE A 80 2.81 3.58 -18.75
N ILE A 81 3.17 4.66 -18.05
CA ILE A 81 3.79 4.56 -16.72
C ILE A 81 2.83 3.91 -15.73
N LEU A 82 1.55 4.31 -15.71
CA LEU A 82 0.54 3.74 -14.81
C LEU A 82 0.26 2.26 -15.13
N GLU A 83 0.26 1.88 -16.41
CA GLU A 83 0.14 0.48 -16.82
C GLU A 83 1.34 -0.35 -16.33
N HIS A 84 2.56 0.14 -16.55
CA HIS A 84 3.78 -0.50 -16.05
C HIS A 84 3.75 -0.67 -14.52
N ILE A 85 3.35 0.38 -13.78
CA ILE A 85 3.17 0.33 -12.32
C ILE A 85 2.17 -0.75 -11.94
N SER A 86 1.02 -0.82 -12.62
CA SER A 86 -0.01 -1.82 -12.35
C SER A 86 0.54 -3.25 -12.48
N ASN A 87 1.33 -3.50 -13.53
CA ASN A 87 1.96 -4.80 -13.77
C ASN A 87 3.03 -5.13 -12.72
N CYS A 88 3.87 -4.17 -12.33
CA CYS A 88 4.84 -4.35 -11.26
C CYS A 88 4.17 -4.63 -9.90
N LYS A 89 3.08 -3.92 -9.56
CA LYS A 89 2.31 -4.19 -8.33
C LYS A 89 1.73 -5.60 -8.31
N LYS A 90 1.14 -6.05 -9.42
CA LYS A 90 0.64 -7.44 -9.55
C LYS A 90 1.76 -8.47 -9.38
N LYS A 91 2.94 -8.21 -9.97
CA LYS A 91 4.12 -9.08 -9.82
C LYS A 91 4.59 -9.16 -8.37
N ALA A 92 4.74 -8.02 -7.69
CA ALA A 92 5.11 -7.99 -6.28
C ALA A 92 4.08 -8.70 -5.39
N ALA A 93 2.78 -8.51 -5.68
CA ALA A 93 1.69 -9.18 -4.98
C ALA A 93 1.75 -10.71 -5.16
N ARG A 94 2.12 -11.22 -6.35
CA ARG A 94 2.31 -12.66 -6.59
C ARG A 94 3.48 -13.25 -5.78
N ILE A 95 4.60 -12.54 -5.72
CA ILE A 95 5.76 -12.99 -4.92
C ILE A 95 5.39 -13.02 -3.44
N GLN A 96 4.68 -11.99 -2.95
CA GLN A 96 4.21 -11.96 -1.56
C GLN A 96 3.13 -13.03 -1.29
N GLU A 97 2.26 -13.33 -2.25
CA GLU A 97 1.30 -14.43 -2.15
C GLU A 97 2.00 -15.78 -2.09
N GLU A 98 3.07 -15.97 -2.87
CA GLU A 98 3.88 -17.18 -2.81
C GLU A 98 4.56 -17.33 -1.45
N TYR A 99 5.06 -16.24 -0.87
CA TYR A 99 5.56 -16.24 0.50
C TYR A 99 4.47 -16.62 1.51
N ASP A 100 3.31 -15.95 1.48
CA ASP A 100 2.24 -16.18 2.47
C ASP A 100 1.66 -17.61 2.33
N THR A 101 1.38 -18.08 1.11
CA THR A 101 0.86 -19.43 0.85
C THR A 101 1.84 -20.52 1.26
N ARG A 102 3.14 -20.34 0.98
CA ARG A 102 4.18 -21.26 1.46
C ARG A 102 4.27 -21.24 2.98
N LEU A 103 4.28 -20.08 3.61
CA LEU A 103 4.40 -19.95 5.07
C LEU A 103 3.24 -20.67 5.77
N PHE A 104 2.02 -20.36 5.35
CA PHE A 104 0.78 -20.83 5.96
C PHE A 104 0.29 -22.19 5.45
N ASP A 105 1.03 -22.82 4.54
CA ASP A 105 0.69 -24.11 3.93
C ASP A 105 -0.69 -24.10 3.25
N MET A 106 -0.91 -23.06 2.42
CA MET A 106 -2.13 -22.87 1.64
C MET A 106 -1.93 -23.25 0.18
N GLU A 107 -3.02 -23.69 -0.44
CA GLU A 107 -3.07 -23.89 -1.89
C GLU A 107 -2.92 -22.57 -2.64
N TRP A 108 -2.27 -22.66 -3.81
CA TRP A 108 -2.13 -21.54 -4.73
C TRP A 108 -3.40 -21.38 -5.57
N ASN A 109 -3.91 -20.15 -5.69
CA ASN A 109 -5.10 -19.85 -6.48
C ASN A 109 -4.71 -19.36 -7.88
N ASP A 110 -4.62 -20.27 -8.86
CA ASP A 110 -4.25 -19.93 -10.24
C ASP A 110 -5.26 -19.03 -10.95
N ILE A 111 -6.54 -19.09 -10.57
CA ILE A 111 -7.60 -18.27 -11.17
C ILE A 111 -7.39 -16.80 -10.80
N LEU A 112 -7.09 -16.55 -9.52
CA LEU A 112 -6.94 -15.20 -9.00
C LEU A 112 -5.52 -14.65 -9.22
N ALA A 113 -4.51 -15.42 -8.80
CA ALA A 113 -3.12 -14.97 -8.82
C ALA A 113 -2.45 -15.18 -10.19
N GLY A 114 -2.97 -16.09 -11.01
CA GLY A 114 -2.32 -16.51 -12.25
C GLY A 114 -1.06 -17.34 -11.98
N LYS A 115 -0.14 -17.33 -12.94
CA LYS A 115 1.14 -18.06 -12.82
C LYS A 115 2.05 -17.40 -11.79
N LYS A 116 2.78 -18.22 -11.03
CA LYS A 116 3.86 -17.78 -10.14
C LYS A 116 4.94 -17.04 -10.93
N THR A 117 5.57 -16.08 -10.27
CA THR A 117 6.69 -15.34 -10.85
C THR A 117 7.89 -16.30 -11.00
N PRO A 118 8.61 -16.30 -12.14
CA PRO A 118 9.79 -17.14 -12.31
C PRO A 118 10.82 -16.90 -11.20
N ILE A 119 11.44 -17.97 -10.72
CA ILE A 119 12.43 -17.90 -9.64
C ILE A 119 13.60 -16.99 -10.03
N SER A 120 14.10 -17.08 -11.27
CA SER A 120 15.19 -16.25 -11.79
C SER A 120 14.92 -14.76 -11.61
N GLU A 121 13.73 -14.32 -12.02
CA GLU A 121 13.30 -12.93 -11.90
C GLU A 121 13.15 -12.51 -10.43
N CYS A 122 12.57 -13.37 -9.58
CA CYS A 122 12.48 -13.09 -8.15
C CYS A 122 13.88 -12.95 -7.50
N MET A 123 14.86 -13.77 -7.91
CA MET A 123 16.22 -13.72 -7.37
C MET A 123 16.94 -12.43 -7.78
N GLU A 124 16.73 -11.93 -9.00
CA GLU A 124 17.32 -10.65 -9.43
C GLU A 124 16.85 -9.48 -8.56
N TYR A 125 15.54 -9.37 -8.34
CA TYR A 125 14.99 -8.34 -7.44
C TYR A 125 15.43 -8.53 -5.99
N ALA A 126 15.48 -9.78 -5.51
CA ALA A 126 15.92 -10.09 -4.16
C ALA A 126 17.37 -9.66 -3.93
N GLN A 127 18.26 -9.93 -4.89
CA GLN A 127 19.67 -9.56 -4.79
C GLN A 127 19.83 -8.03 -4.71
N ARG A 128 19.17 -7.28 -5.59
CA ARG A 128 19.16 -5.80 -5.57
C ARG A 128 18.74 -5.24 -4.20
N TYR A 129 17.73 -5.84 -3.58
CA TYR A 129 17.29 -5.43 -2.24
C TYR A 129 18.33 -5.75 -1.17
N LEU A 130 18.86 -6.98 -1.18
CA LEU A 130 19.82 -7.43 -0.18
C LEU A 130 21.14 -6.64 -0.25
N ASP A 131 21.59 -6.26 -1.45
CA ASP A 131 22.78 -5.45 -1.65
C ASP A 131 22.63 -4.02 -1.12
N SER A 132 21.41 -3.47 -1.14
CA SER A 132 21.13 -2.08 -0.76
C SER A 132 20.66 -1.91 0.70
N GLU A 133 19.77 -2.77 1.17
CA GLU A 133 19.08 -2.64 2.46
C GLU A 133 19.42 -3.78 3.44
N GLY A 134 20.10 -4.83 2.96
CA GLY A 134 20.39 -6.03 3.75
C GLY A 134 19.15 -6.85 4.11
N ASN A 135 19.27 -7.74 5.09
CA ASN A 135 18.18 -8.63 5.53
C ASN A 135 17.50 -8.20 6.84
N LYS A 136 18.03 -7.20 7.55
CA LYS A 136 17.54 -6.81 8.89
C LYS A 136 16.05 -6.42 8.87
N ASN A 137 15.62 -5.77 7.79
CA ASN A 137 14.27 -5.22 7.67
C ASN A 137 13.20 -6.25 7.26
N ILE A 138 13.60 -7.48 6.89
CA ILE A 138 12.72 -8.53 6.36
C ILE A 138 12.72 -9.81 7.20
N ARG A 139 13.52 -9.86 8.28
CA ARG A 139 13.43 -10.91 9.30
C ARG A 139 12.22 -10.69 10.21
N ASP A 140 11.76 -11.77 10.82
CA ASP A 140 10.71 -11.75 11.85
C ASP A 140 9.43 -11.03 11.40
N TRP A 141 9.09 -11.21 10.12
CA TRP A 141 8.06 -10.44 9.42
C TRP A 141 6.68 -10.50 10.12
N TYR A 142 6.26 -11.69 10.52
CA TYR A 142 5.01 -11.90 11.26
C TYR A 142 5.25 -12.06 12.76
N LEU A 143 6.24 -12.86 13.16
CA LEU A 143 6.48 -13.24 14.54
C LEU A 143 7.87 -12.82 15.01
N ASN A 144 7.95 -12.15 16.17
CA ASN A 144 9.22 -11.81 16.81
C ASN A 144 9.71 -12.87 17.81
N SER A 145 8.84 -13.82 18.16
CA SER A 145 9.14 -14.95 19.03
C SER A 145 8.24 -16.14 18.68
N PRO A 146 8.63 -17.38 19.02
CA PRO A 146 7.74 -18.53 18.90
C PRO A 146 6.53 -18.36 19.84
N LEU A 147 5.33 -18.66 19.35
CA LEU A 147 4.08 -18.56 20.09
C LEU A 147 3.30 -19.88 20.03
N LYS A 148 2.78 -20.31 21.17
CA LYS A 148 1.94 -21.51 21.27
C LYS A 148 0.50 -21.18 20.92
N VAL A 149 0.17 -21.30 19.65
CA VAL A 149 -1.19 -21.13 19.10
C VAL A 149 -1.41 -22.20 18.03
N PRO A 150 -2.61 -22.79 17.92
CA PRO A 150 -2.94 -23.68 16.81
C PRO A 150 -2.65 -23.02 15.45
N SER A 151 -2.06 -23.76 14.50
CA SER A 151 -1.54 -23.21 13.25
C SER A 151 -2.56 -22.37 12.48
N LEU A 152 -3.80 -22.84 12.34
CA LEU A 152 -4.86 -22.11 11.63
C LEU A 152 -5.28 -20.80 12.33
N LEU A 153 -5.29 -20.76 13.66
CA LEU A 153 -5.58 -19.54 14.41
C LEU A 153 -4.41 -18.55 14.32
N MET A 154 -3.18 -19.07 14.29
CA MET A 154 -1.99 -18.25 14.05
C MET A 154 -1.99 -17.64 12.64
N VAL A 155 -2.46 -18.37 11.62
CA VAL A 155 -2.67 -17.81 10.28
C VAL A 155 -3.63 -16.62 10.31
N LEU A 156 -4.77 -16.74 11.00
CA LEU A 156 -5.73 -15.64 11.16
C LEU A 156 -5.09 -14.42 11.84
N LEU A 157 -4.28 -14.63 12.88
CA LEU A 157 -3.54 -13.54 13.55
C LEU A 157 -2.57 -12.85 12.59
N CYS A 158 -1.78 -13.60 11.83
CA CYS A 158 -0.86 -13.07 10.82
C CYS A 158 -1.59 -12.26 9.73
N GLN A 159 -2.73 -12.77 9.25
CA GLN A 159 -3.58 -12.06 8.27
C GLN A 159 -4.17 -10.78 8.86
N SER A 160 -4.64 -10.82 10.11
CA SER A 160 -5.13 -9.64 10.83
C SER A 160 -4.05 -8.57 11.00
N LYS A 161 -2.82 -8.97 11.40
CA LYS A 161 -1.64 -8.09 11.45
C LYS A 161 -1.41 -7.43 10.10
N ASN A 162 -1.40 -8.20 9.01
CA ASN A 162 -1.14 -7.71 7.66
C ASN A 162 -2.16 -6.63 7.24
N MET A 163 -3.45 -6.96 7.35
CA MET A 163 -4.54 -6.05 6.99
C MET A 163 -4.56 -4.81 7.85
N SER A 164 -4.33 -4.96 9.16
CA SER A 164 -4.34 -3.83 10.09
C SER A 164 -3.15 -2.89 9.86
N TRP A 165 -1.98 -3.42 9.51
CA TRP A 165 -0.80 -2.65 9.19
C TRP A 165 -1.03 -1.78 7.94
N ASP A 166 -1.48 -2.40 6.85
CA ASP A 166 -1.79 -1.70 5.60
C ASP A 166 -2.90 -0.66 5.78
N ALA A 167 -3.97 -1.01 6.50
CA ALA A 167 -5.06 -0.08 6.80
C ALA A 167 -4.59 1.14 7.60
N ASN A 168 -3.71 0.95 8.60
CA ASN A 168 -3.17 2.06 9.40
C ASN A 168 -2.33 3.01 8.54
N LEU A 169 -1.48 2.45 7.67
CA LEU A 169 -0.67 3.23 6.73
C LEU A 169 -1.52 4.02 5.75
N LYS A 170 -2.58 3.41 5.19
CA LYS A 170 -3.53 4.09 4.29
C LYS A 170 -4.31 5.20 5.02
N ARG A 171 -4.75 4.99 6.27
CA ARG A 171 -5.40 6.03 7.09
C ARG A 171 -4.47 7.23 7.31
N LYS A 172 -3.23 6.99 7.74
CA LYS A 172 -2.22 8.04 7.95
C LYS A 172 -1.95 8.81 6.65
N THR A 173 -1.80 8.11 5.53
CA THR A 173 -1.58 8.72 4.22
C THR A 173 -2.78 9.57 3.79
N SER A 174 -3.99 9.03 3.92
CA SER A 174 -5.23 9.75 3.59
C SER A 174 -5.48 10.96 4.49
N MET A 175 -5.06 10.91 5.76
CA MET A 175 -5.12 12.05 6.69
C MET A 175 -4.11 13.13 6.31
N LEU A 176 -2.86 12.74 5.99
CA LEU A 176 -1.83 13.70 5.55
C LEU A 176 -2.28 14.42 4.27
N LEU A 177 -2.75 13.64 3.29
CA LEU A 177 -3.40 14.15 2.10
C LEU A 177 -4.59 15.06 2.51
N SER A 178 -5.43 14.61 3.46
CA SER A 178 -6.47 15.37 4.20
C SER A 178 -6.15 16.85 4.30
N ILE A 179 -5.09 17.04 5.07
CA ILE A 179 -4.58 18.32 5.54
C ILE A 179 -4.00 19.11 4.37
N VAL A 180 -3.20 18.48 3.51
CA VAL A 180 -2.60 19.15 2.34
C VAL A 180 -3.69 19.73 1.44
N LEU A 181 -4.76 18.99 1.17
CA LEU A 181 -5.85 19.51 0.35
C LEU A 181 -6.55 20.70 1.03
N THR A 182 -6.88 20.59 2.31
CA THR A 182 -7.54 21.67 3.05
C THR A 182 -6.69 22.94 3.04
N VAL A 183 -5.37 22.82 3.25
CA VAL A 183 -4.45 23.96 3.17
C VAL A 183 -4.44 24.58 1.78
N ASN A 184 -4.42 23.78 0.71
CA ASN A 184 -4.48 24.31 -0.66
C ASN A 184 -5.79 25.06 -0.93
N ILE A 185 -6.93 24.54 -0.46
CA ILE A 185 -8.24 25.23 -0.61
C ILE A 185 -8.24 26.56 0.16
N LEU A 186 -7.69 26.59 1.38
CA LEU A 186 -7.59 27.83 2.16
C LEU A 186 -6.68 28.87 1.49
N MET A 187 -5.50 28.44 1.00
CA MET A 187 -4.59 29.32 0.24
C MET A 187 -5.25 29.86 -1.03
N PHE A 188 -6.02 29.02 -1.72
CA PHE A 188 -6.80 29.43 -2.87
C PHE A 188 -7.85 30.48 -2.49
N ALA A 189 -8.63 30.26 -1.44
CA ALA A 189 -9.63 31.21 -0.96
C ALA A 189 -9.01 32.57 -0.57
N ILE A 190 -7.87 32.54 0.12
CA ILE A 190 -7.10 33.75 0.46
C ILE A 190 -6.68 34.49 -0.82
N THR A 191 -6.12 33.77 -1.80
CA THR A 191 -5.69 34.36 -3.07
C THR A 191 -6.85 35.01 -3.82
N LEU A 192 -8.03 34.39 -3.82
CA LEU A 192 -9.23 34.98 -4.45
C LEU A 192 -9.64 36.30 -3.80
N ILE A 193 -9.59 36.38 -2.46
CA ILE A 193 -9.97 37.60 -1.72
C ILE A 193 -9.01 38.74 -2.04
N PHE A 194 -7.70 38.50 -2.05
CA PHE A 194 -6.70 39.55 -2.26
C PHE A 194 -6.48 39.92 -3.72
N ALA A 195 -6.54 38.94 -4.65
CA ALA A 195 -6.30 39.19 -6.06
C ALA A 195 -7.52 39.75 -6.80
N ASN A 196 -8.73 39.53 -6.26
CA ASN A 196 -10.01 39.93 -6.87
C ASN A 196 -10.08 39.63 -8.38
N PRO A 197 -9.91 38.36 -8.79
CA PRO A 197 -9.80 38.00 -10.20
C PRO A 197 -11.13 38.22 -10.93
N THR A 198 -11.04 38.51 -12.22
CA THR A 198 -12.22 38.49 -13.11
C THR A 198 -12.85 37.09 -13.16
N PHE A 199 -14.11 37.01 -13.57
CA PHE A 199 -14.80 35.72 -13.73
C PHE A 199 -14.03 34.74 -14.64
N LEU A 200 -13.44 35.24 -15.73
CA LEU A 200 -12.67 34.40 -16.65
C LEU A 200 -11.38 33.87 -16.02
N GLU A 201 -10.67 34.70 -15.27
CA GLU A 201 -9.47 34.29 -14.53
C GLU A 201 -9.80 33.25 -13.45
N PHE A 202 -10.90 33.45 -12.72
CA PHE A 202 -11.39 32.46 -11.75
C PHE A 202 -11.64 31.10 -12.40
N ILE A 203 -12.36 31.06 -13.53
CA ILE A 203 -12.64 29.82 -14.25
C ILE A 203 -11.34 29.17 -14.75
N ALA A 204 -10.39 29.95 -15.25
CA ALA A 204 -9.08 29.44 -15.69
C ALA A 204 -8.29 28.81 -14.53
N PHE A 205 -8.26 29.45 -13.36
CA PHE A 205 -7.62 28.88 -12.17
C PHE A 205 -8.28 27.58 -11.71
N VAL A 206 -9.61 27.53 -11.66
CA VAL A 206 -10.36 26.30 -11.30
C VAL A 206 -10.03 25.17 -12.28
N ALA A 207 -9.98 25.45 -13.59
CA ALA A 207 -9.65 24.46 -14.60
C ALA A 207 -8.24 23.86 -14.42
N ILE A 208 -7.26 24.66 -13.96
CA ILE A 208 -5.89 24.21 -13.67
C ILE A 208 -5.84 23.33 -12.41
N VAL A 209 -6.62 23.65 -11.38
CA VAL A 209 -6.57 22.94 -10.09
C VAL A 209 -7.42 21.67 -10.08
N LEU A 210 -8.48 21.62 -10.89
CA LEU A 210 -9.46 20.52 -10.90
C LEU A 210 -8.85 19.12 -11.06
N PRO A 211 -7.88 18.87 -11.97
CA PRO A 211 -7.25 17.55 -12.10
C PRO A 211 -6.52 17.11 -10.83
N THR A 212 -5.88 18.05 -10.13
CA THR A 212 -5.20 17.78 -8.84
C THR A 212 -6.21 17.38 -7.77
N TYR A 213 -7.34 18.09 -7.71
CA TYR A 213 -8.45 17.74 -6.80
C TYR A 213 -9.04 16.37 -7.12
N GLN A 214 -9.23 16.05 -8.40
CA GLN A 214 -9.76 14.75 -8.84
C GLN A 214 -8.81 13.61 -8.46
N PHE A 215 -7.50 13.77 -8.70
CA PHE A 215 -6.48 12.80 -8.29
C PHE A 215 -6.53 12.56 -6.78
N TYR A 216 -6.55 13.65 -6.03
CA TYR A 216 -6.61 13.64 -4.58
C TYR A 216 -7.84 12.88 -4.06
N TYR A 217 -9.03 13.26 -4.54
CA TYR A 217 -10.29 12.67 -4.12
C TYR A 217 -10.31 11.17 -4.42
N ARG A 218 -9.88 10.78 -5.62
CA ARG A 218 -9.81 9.38 -6.04
C ARG A 218 -8.88 8.58 -5.13
N TYR A 219 -7.66 9.07 -4.89
CA TYR A 219 -6.67 8.38 -4.06
C TYR A 219 -7.19 8.14 -2.63
N VAL A 220 -7.75 9.18 -2.01
CA VAL A 220 -8.30 9.08 -0.64
C VAL A 220 -9.54 8.19 -0.60
N SER A 221 -10.43 8.29 -1.59
CA SER A 221 -11.64 7.46 -1.69
C SER A 221 -11.29 5.97 -1.82
N GLU A 222 -10.35 5.62 -2.70
CA GLU A 222 -9.87 4.24 -2.88
C GLU A 222 -9.21 3.69 -1.62
N ASN A 223 -8.43 4.51 -0.91
CA ASN A 223 -7.85 4.13 0.38
C ASN A 223 -8.93 3.91 1.44
N LYS A 224 -9.94 4.78 1.53
CA LYS A 224 -11.05 4.62 2.48
C LYS A 224 -11.81 3.32 2.23
N LYS A 225 -12.11 2.99 0.97
CA LYS A 225 -12.74 1.71 0.59
C LYS A 225 -11.88 0.51 0.99
N SER A 226 -10.58 0.59 0.74
CA SER A 226 -9.63 -0.48 1.11
C SER A 226 -9.56 -0.69 2.63
N VAL A 227 -9.51 0.42 3.40
CA VAL A 227 -9.48 0.39 4.87
C VAL A 227 -10.77 -0.20 5.42
N ALA A 228 -11.93 0.26 4.94
CA ALA A 228 -13.23 -0.23 5.39
C ALA A 228 -13.34 -1.75 5.25
N ARG A 229 -12.91 -2.29 4.11
CA ARG A 229 -12.96 -3.74 3.92
C ARG A 229 -11.93 -4.50 4.75
N ALA A 230 -10.72 -3.95 4.92
CA ALA A 230 -9.75 -4.54 5.83
C ALA A 230 -10.30 -4.63 7.27
N ASP A 231 -11.05 -3.62 7.72
CA ASP A 231 -11.71 -3.63 9.03
C ASP A 231 -12.85 -4.65 9.12
N GLU A 232 -13.69 -4.78 8.07
CA GLU A 232 -14.73 -5.81 8.00
C GLU A 232 -14.15 -7.24 8.13
N LEU A 233 -13.10 -7.54 7.36
CA LEU A 233 -12.45 -8.85 7.40
C LEU A 233 -11.77 -9.12 8.75
N ARG A 234 -11.20 -8.08 9.35
CA ARG A 234 -10.62 -8.20 10.69
C ARG A 234 -11.68 -8.48 11.76
N LEU A 235 -12.86 -7.89 11.66
CA LEU A 235 -13.96 -8.18 12.58
C LEU A 235 -14.38 -9.66 12.48
N VAL A 236 -14.39 -10.23 11.27
CA VAL A 236 -14.61 -11.67 11.07
C VAL A 236 -13.52 -12.51 11.77
N ILE A 237 -12.25 -12.12 11.64
CA ILE A 237 -11.13 -12.79 12.33
C ILE A 237 -11.29 -12.68 13.84
N GLU A 238 -11.49 -11.48 14.37
CA GLU A 238 -11.57 -11.21 15.81
C GLU A 238 -12.74 -11.99 16.44
N ASN A 239 -13.89 -12.06 15.77
CA ASN A 239 -15.02 -12.89 16.20
C ASN A 239 -14.70 -14.38 16.17
N THR A 240 -14.02 -14.86 15.12
CA THR A 240 -13.63 -16.28 14.99
C THR A 240 -12.64 -16.68 16.09
N LEU A 241 -11.67 -15.82 16.39
CA LEU A 241 -10.69 -16.06 17.45
C LEU A 241 -11.36 -16.06 18.84
N ARG A 242 -12.32 -15.15 19.06
CA ARG A 242 -13.09 -15.08 20.30
C ARG A 242 -13.94 -16.34 20.50
N GLU A 243 -14.69 -16.75 19.47
CA GLU A 243 -15.47 -17.99 19.49
C GLU A 243 -14.59 -19.20 19.82
N ALA A 244 -13.40 -19.29 19.21
CA ALA A 244 -12.45 -20.37 19.47
C ALA A 244 -11.91 -20.35 20.91
N ALA A 245 -11.63 -19.17 21.46
CA ALA A 245 -11.16 -19.01 22.84
C ALA A 245 -12.26 -19.36 23.86
N GLU A 246 -13.49 -18.93 23.62
CA GLU A 246 -14.64 -19.16 24.52
C GLU A 246 -15.07 -20.64 24.54
N THR A 247 -15.11 -21.28 23.37
CA THR A 247 -15.56 -22.68 23.23
C THR A 247 -14.43 -23.70 23.42
N LEU A 248 -13.18 -23.22 23.51
CA LEU A 248 -11.94 -24.02 23.49
C LEU A 248 -11.83 -24.95 22.27
N LYS A 249 -12.63 -24.71 21.22
CA LYS A 249 -12.77 -25.58 20.06
C LYS A 249 -12.92 -24.77 18.79
N PHE A 250 -12.48 -25.32 17.66
CA PHE A 250 -12.80 -24.76 16.35
C PHE A 250 -12.96 -25.83 15.28
N ASP A 251 -13.82 -25.55 14.30
CA ASP A 251 -13.96 -26.37 13.08
C ASP A 251 -12.81 -26.07 12.11
N GLN A 252 -11.94 -27.04 11.94
CA GLN A 252 -10.76 -26.95 11.08
C GLN A 252 -11.12 -26.62 9.63
N LYS A 253 -12.18 -27.23 9.08
CA LYS A 253 -12.59 -27.07 7.68
C LYS A 253 -13.15 -25.67 7.43
N LYS A 254 -13.96 -25.16 8.37
CA LYS A 254 -14.48 -23.79 8.34
C LYS A 254 -13.33 -22.77 8.37
N ILE A 255 -12.38 -22.92 9.29
CA ILE A 255 -11.25 -21.97 9.39
C ILE A 255 -10.31 -22.05 8.18
N LEU A 256 -10.03 -23.25 7.66
CA LEU A 256 -9.23 -23.41 6.45
C LEU A 256 -9.85 -22.66 5.26
N LYS A 257 -11.17 -22.81 5.05
CA LYS A 257 -11.89 -22.06 4.00
C LYS A 257 -11.84 -20.55 4.22
N THR A 258 -12.04 -20.10 5.47
CA THR A 258 -12.01 -18.69 5.83
C THR A 258 -10.64 -18.06 5.61
N THR A 259 -9.56 -18.71 6.06
CA THR A 259 -8.19 -18.21 5.90
C THR A 259 -7.78 -18.09 4.43
N ARG A 260 -8.12 -19.07 3.59
CA ARG A 260 -7.90 -18.99 2.13
C ARG A 260 -8.70 -17.86 1.48
N SER A 261 -9.98 -17.70 1.85
CA SER A 261 -10.83 -16.61 1.34
C SER A 261 -10.29 -15.23 1.72
N ILE A 262 -9.79 -15.07 2.95
CA ILE A 262 -9.14 -13.83 3.42
C ILE A 262 -7.83 -13.59 2.65
N GLN A 263 -7.03 -14.63 2.42
CA GLN A 263 -5.79 -14.51 1.66
C GLN A 263 -6.04 -14.06 0.22
N ASP A 264 -7.09 -14.57 -0.45
CA ASP A 264 -7.51 -14.11 -1.78
C ASP A 264 -7.86 -12.61 -1.79
N GLN A 265 -8.53 -12.13 -0.74
CA GLN A 265 -8.82 -10.70 -0.59
C GLN A 265 -7.52 -9.90 -0.40
N ILE A 266 -6.61 -10.36 0.48
CA ILE A 266 -5.30 -9.73 0.71
C ILE A 266 -4.51 -9.61 -0.60
N PHE A 267 -4.44 -10.67 -1.41
CA PHE A 267 -3.80 -10.63 -2.72
C PHE A 267 -4.42 -9.57 -3.63
N SER A 268 -5.75 -9.58 -3.75
CA SER A 268 -6.50 -8.62 -4.59
C SER A 268 -6.21 -7.17 -4.20
N TYR A 269 -6.11 -6.89 -2.90
CA TYR A 269 -5.77 -5.57 -2.39
C TYR A 269 -4.33 -5.17 -2.67
N ARG A 270 -3.37 -6.09 -2.56
CA ARG A 270 -1.96 -5.79 -2.87
C ARG A 270 -1.72 -5.56 -4.36
N ALA A 271 -2.45 -6.28 -5.21
CA ALA A 271 -2.36 -6.17 -6.66
C ALA A 271 -2.94 -4.84 -7.19
N SER A 272 -4.05 -4.38 -6.61
CA SER A 272 -4.77 -3.19 -7.07
C SER A 272 -4.48 -1.91 -6.26
N GLY A 273 -4.11 -2.05 -4.99
CA GLY A 273 -4.06 -0.97 -4.02
C GLY A 273 -3.03 0.13 -4.31
N ASN A 274 -3.26 1.29 -3.69
CA ASN A 274 -2.38 2.45 -3.80
C ASN A 274 -1.12 2.26 -2.94
N PRO A 275 0.09 2.43 -3.51
CA PRO A 275 1.33 2.31 -2.75
C PRO A 275 1.45 3.40 -1.70
N VAL A 276 1.78 3.01 -0.47
CA VAL A 276 2.05 3.97 0.61
C VAL A 276 3.52 4.40 0.58
N PRO A 277 3.83 5.70 0.65
CA PRO A 277 5.21 6.20 0.71
C PRO A 277 6.04 5.60 1.85
N ASP A 278 7.31 5.30 1.58
CA ASP A 278 8.19 4.62 2.53
C ASP A 278 8.49 5.43 3.80
N PHE A 279 8.47 6.76 3.73
CA PHE A 279 8.70 7.59 4.91
C PHE A 279 7.59 7.40 5.97
N ILE A 280 6.34 7.18 5.55
CA ILE A 280 5.22 6.92 6.47
C ILE A 280 5.41 5.56 7.15
N HIS A 281 5.85 4.57 6.36
CA HIS A 281 6.20 3.24 6.86
C HIS A 281 7.34 3.31 7.89
N LYS A 282 8.47 3.95 7.54
CA LYS A 282 9.65 4.07 8.41
C LYS A 282 9.32 4.77 9.73
N ARG A 283 8.52 5.84 9.71
CA ARG A 283 8.12 6.58 10.92
C ARG A 283 7.21 5.78 11.86
N SER A 284 6.39 4.87 11.32
CA SER A 284 5.38 4.14 12.10
C SER A 284 5.83 2.76 12.56
N ARG A 285 6.89 2.22 11.94
CA ARG A 285 7.28 0.80 12.03
C ARG A 285 7.42 0.30 13.47
N VAL A 286 8.29 0.92 14.27
CA VAL A 286 8.61 0.45 15.63
C VAL A 286 7.36 0.38 16.51
N LYS A 287 6.55 1.45 16.50
CA LYS A 287 5.32 1.52 17.29
C LYS A 287 4.27 0.50 16.84
N ASP A 288 4.17 0.27 15.53
CA ASP A 288 3.23 -0.70 14.98
C ASP A 288 3.71 -2.14 15.28
N GLU A 289 5.01 -2.45 15.18
CA GLU A 289 5.61 -3.75 15.56
C GLU A 289 5.33 -4.09 17.03
N GLU A 290 5.69 -3.19 17.95
CA GLU A 290 5.45 -3.37 19.39
C GLU A 290 3.96 -3.57 19.71
N ARG A 291 3.07 -2.90 18.98
CA ARG A 291 1.62 -3.05 19.17
C ARG A 291 1.15 -4.45 18.79
N TYR A 292 1.60 -4.99 17.66
CA TYR A 292 1.19 -6.33 17.24
C TYR A 292 1.80 -7.42 18.10
N ASP A 293 3.02 -7.23 18.61
CA ASP A 293 3.61 -8.18 19.57
C ASP A 293 2.76 -8.33 20.82
N ARG A 294 2.29 -7.21 21.39
CA ARG A 294 1.36 -7.24 22.53
C ARG A 294 0.04 -7.93 22.20
N ILE A 295 -0.54 -7.64 21.03
CA ILE A 295 -1.78 -8.28 20.58
C ILE A 295 -1.60 -9.79 20.43
N PHE A 296 -0.49 -10.22 19.85
CA PHE A 296 -0.20 -11.63 19.62
C PHE A 296 0.04 -12.37 20.94
N GLN A 297 0.73 -11.76 21.89
CA GLN A 297 0.92 -12.31 23.24
C GLN A 297 -0.41 -12.48 23.98
N GLU A 298 -1.31 -11.49 23.90
CA GLU A 298 -2.65 -11.56 24.51
C GLU A 298 -3.48 -12.71 23.93
N TYR A 299 -3.52 -12.83 22.60
CA TYR A 299 -4.22 -13.96 21.96
C TYR A 299 -3.54 -15.30 22.25
N ALA A 300 -2.20 -15.35 22.32
CA ALA A 300 -1.50 -16.59 22.64
C ALA A 300 -1.86 -17.09 24.04
N ALA A 301 -2.00 -16.20 25.03
CA ALA A 301 -2.42 -16.57 26.37
C ALA A 301 -3.85 -17.16 26.40
N GLN A 302 -4.74 -16.69 25.52
CA GLN A 302 -6.13 -17.16 25.44
C GLN A 302 -6.31 -18.44 24.61
N LEU A 303 -5.37 -18.73 23.71
CA LEU A 303 -5.52 -19.79 22.70
C LEU A 303 -4.61 -21.02 22.92
N ASP A 304 -3.75 -21.02 23.95
CA ASP A 304 -2.80 -22.13 24.19
C ASP A 304 -3.50 -23.47 24.45
N THR A 305 -4.71 -23.45 25.00
CA THR A 305 -5.50 -24.65 25.35
C THR A 305 -6.59 -25.02 24.34
N VAL A 306 -6.65 -24.34 23.19
CA VAL A 306 -7.71 -24.53 22.20
C VAL A 306 -7.43 -25.75 21.30
N GLU A 307 -8.40 -26.65 21.20
CA GLU A 307 -8.29 -27.89 20.43
C GLU A 307 -9.06 -27.82 19.11
N SER A 308 -8.52 -28.41 18.04
CA SER A 308 -9.25 -28.55 16.77
C SER A 308 -10.24 -29.70 16.84
N VAL A 309 -11.46 -29.49 16.35
CA VAL A 309 -12.44 -30.57 16.17
C VAL A 309 -12.40 -31.04 14.71
N PRO A 310 -12.11 -32.33 14.45
CA PRO A 310 -12.29 -32.90 13.12
C PRO A 310 -13.78 -32.85 12.79
N SER A 311 -14.13 -32.16 11.70
CA SER A 311 -15.48 -32.18 11.13
C SER A 311 -15.72 -33.40 10.25
#